data_AF-A0A3D2IV93-F1
#
_entry.id   AF-A0A3D2IV93-F1
#
_cell.length_a   1.000
_cell.length_b   1.000
_cell.length_c   1.000
_cell.angle_alpha   90.00
_cell.angle_beta   90.00
_cell.angle_gamma   90.00
#
_symmetry.space_group_name_H-M   'P 1'
#
loop_
_entity.id
_entity.type
_entity.pdbx_description
1 polymer ?
#
loop_
_entity_poly.entity_id
_entity_poly.type
_entity_poly.pdbx_seq_one_letter_code
_entity_poly.pdbx_strand_id
1 'polypeptide(L)'
;MYDDDNVKALRERMVAANPDLGQAENNDKWWLLGTSGCHLCDIAKQVLIQFQAVQPIAYQQVDIAHFEEPLMMEFATTIPVILTPSTRLNYPFSVMDLQQLFIQS
;
A
#
# COMPACT_ATOMS: atom_id res chain seq x y z
N MET A 1 -5.29 -13.56 -9.24
CA MET A 1 -5.33 -14.13 -7.88
C MET A 1 -3.94 -13.91 -7.31
N TYR A 2 -3.76 -12.82 -6.54
CA TYR A 2 -2.51 -12.61 -5.82
C TYR A 2 -2.62 -13.45 -4.54
N ASP A 3 -1.68 -14.36 -4.37
CA ASP A 3 -1.65 -15.35 -3.29
C ASP A 3 -1.50 -14.65 -1.93
N ASP A 4 -2.42 -14.90 -0.99
CA ASP A 4 -2.49 -14.23 0.33
C ASP A 4 -1.20 -14.47 1.15
N ASP A 5 -0.63 -15.68 1.03
CA ASP A 5 0.67 -16.05 1.63
C ASP A 5 1.83 -15.16 1.13
N ASN A 6 1.75 -14.66 -0.11
CA ASN A 6 2.75 -13.77 -0.69
C ASN A 6 2.64 -12.35 -0.10
N VAL A 7 1.42 -11.87 0.20
CA VAL A 7 1.22 -10.54 0.78
C VAL A 7 1.76 -10.46 2.20
N LYS A 8 1.51 -11.49 3.02
CA LYS A 8 2.03 -11.54 4.40
C LYS A 8 3.57 -11.53 4.42
N ALA A 9 4.20 -12.40 3.63
CA ALA A 9 5.65 -12.45 3.52
C ALA A 9 6.26 -11.14 3.00
N LEU A 10 5.57 -10.47 2.06
CA LEU A 10 5.96 -9.16 1.58
C LEU A 10 5.92 -8.11 2.68
N ARG A 11 4.84 -8.06 3.47
CA ARG A 11 4.73 -7.13 4.61
C ARG A 11 5.83 -7.37 5.65
N GLU A 12 6.15 -8.62 5.96
CA GLU A 12 7.25 -8.98 6.87
C GLU A 12 8.60 -8.47 6.36
N ARG A 13 8.89 -8.64 5.05
CA ARG A 13 10.10 -8.10 4.41
C ARG A 13 10.16 -6.57 4.48
N MET A 14 9.03 -5.90 4.30
CA MET A 14 8.94 -4.44 4.36
C MET A 14 9.13 -3.91 5.78
N VAL A 15 8.58 -4.59 6.79
CA VAL A 15 8.83 -4.26 8.21
C VAL A 15 10.30 -4.48 8.59
N ALA A 16 10.93 -5.54 8.09
CA ALA A 16 12.36 -5.76 8.30
C ALA A 16 13.22 -4.66 7.67
N ALA A 17 12.82 -4.12 6.52
CA ALA A 17 13.50 -3.03 5.84
C ALA A 17 13.19 -1.65 6.44
N ASN A 18 12.03 -1.47 7.08
CA ASN A 18 11.62 -0.24 7.74
C ASN A 18 10.85 -0.58 9.03
N PRO A 19 11.54 -0.61 10.19
CA PRO A 19 10.96 -1.01 11.48
C PRO A 19 9.77 -0.14 11.94
N ASP A 20 9.67 1.11 11.48
CA ASP A 20 8.52 1.97 11.76
C ASP A 20 7.20 1.39 11.21
N LEU A 21 7.26 0.56 10.17
CA LEU A 21 6.09 -0.16 9.65
C LEU A 21 5.61 -1.29 10.58
N GLY A 22 6.47 -1.78 11.48
CA GLY A 22 6.22 -2.94 12.35
C GLY A 22 5.56 -2.61 13.69
N GLN A 23 5.20 -1.35 13.94
CA GLN A 23 4.49 -0.99 15.16
C GLN A 23 3.12 -1.68 15.21
N ALA A 24 2.65 -2.08 16.39
CA ALA A 24 1.40 -2.84 16.55
C ALA A 24 0.18 -2.13 15.93
N GLU A 25 0.19 -0.80 15.91
CA GLU A 25 -0.83 0.02 15.26
C GLU A 25 -0.86 -0.08 13.73
N ASN A 26 0.21 -0.57 13.10
CA ASN A 26 0.39 -0.63 11.65
C ASN A 26 0.10 -2.01 11.05
N ASN A 27 -0.13 -3.03 11.87
CA ASN A 27 -0.38 -4.40 11.41
C ASN A 27 -1.61 -4.49 10.52
N ASP A 28 -2.71 -3.86 10.93
CA ASP A 28 -3.98 -3.85 10.20
C ASP A 28 -4.13 -2.64 9.26
N LYS A 29 -3.16 -1.71 9.25
CA LYS A 29 -3.22 -0.52 8.40
C LYS A 29 -2.94 -0.86 6.93
N TRP A 30 -3.65 -0.13 6.08
CA TRP A 30 -3.37 -0.09 4.64
C TRP A 30 -2.14 0.78 4.39
N TRP A 31 -1.30 0.37 3.45
CA TRP A 31 -0.12 1.13 3.04
C TRP A 31 -0.27 1.59 1.59
N LEU A 32 -0.04 2.88 1.33
CA LEU A 32 0.14 3.42 -0.02
C LEU A 32 1.63 3.51 -0.30
N LEU A 33 2.13 2.59 -1.15
CA LEU A 33 3.52 2.55 -1.56
C LEU A 33 3.71 3.48 -2.75
N GLY A 34 4.69 4.36 -2.65
CA GLY A 34 4.98 5.33 -3.70
C GLY A 34 6.32 5.99 -3.49
N THR A 35 6.61 7.03 -4.26
CA THR A 35 7.76 7.90 -4.01
C THR A 35 7.40 9.36 -4.26
N SER A 36 8.16 10.25 -3.63
CA SER A 36 8.01 11.69 -3.80
C SER A 36 8.24 12.12 -5.26
N GLY A 37 7.42 13.06 -5.75
CA GLY A 37 7.49 13.54 -7.14
C GLY A 37 6.88 12.61 -8.19
N CYS A 38 6.20 11.53 -7.80
CA CYS A 38 5.50 10.64 -8.73
C CYS A 38 4.05 11.09 -8.98
N HIS A 39 3.76 11.48 -10.22
CA HIS A 39 2.42 11.94 -10.62
C HIS A 39 1.31 10.88 -10.39
N LEU A 40 1.59 9.61 -10.70
CA LEU A 40 0.64 8.53 -10.48
C LEU A 40 0.34 8.34 -8.98
N CYS A 41 1.35 8.51 -8.12
CA CYS A 41 1.14 8.44 -6.67
C CYS A 41 0.21 9.55 -6.18
N ASP A 42 0.27 10.76 -6.75
CA ASP A 42 -0.64 11.84 -6.38
C ASP A 42 -2.08 11.54 -6.83
N ILE A 43 -2.27 10.93 -8.00
CA ILE A 43 -3.59 10.43 -8.43
C ILE A 43 -4.12 9.37 -7.46
N ALA A 44 -3.30 8.39 -7.08
CA ALA A 44 -3.68 7.37 -6.10
C ALA A 44 -4.06 7.95 -4.72
N LYS A 45 -3.33 8.98 -4.24
CA LYS A 45 -3.71 9.71 -3.03
C LYS A 45 -5.08 10.36 -3.15
N GLN A 46 -5.40 10.96 -4.31
CA GLN A 46 -6.73 11.55 -4.53
C GLN A 46 -7.84 10.50 -4.48
N VAL A 47 -7.62 9.31 -5.03
CA VAL A 47 -8.57 8.19 -4.93
C VAL A 47 -8.79 7.78 -3.48
N LEU A 48 -7.73 7.66 -2.68
CA LEU A 48 -7.83 7.38 -1.24
C LEU A 48 -8.55 8.48 -0.46
N ILE A 49 -8.29 9.76 -0.76
CA ILE A 49 -8.98 10.90 -0.13
C ILE A 49 -10.47 10.86 -0.41
N GLN A 50 -10.87 10.60 -1.67
CA GLN A 50 -12.28 10.45 -2.04
C GLN A 50 -12.94 9.28 -1.29
N PHE A 51 -12.21 8.17 -1.13
CA PHE A 51 -12.70 7.03 -0.39
C PHE A 51 -12.81 7.31 1.12
N GLN A 52 -11.85 8.02 1.71
CA GLN A 52 -11.88 8.45 3.12
C GLN A 52 -13.06 9.38 3.44
N ALA A 53 -13.60 10.09 2.45
CA ALA A 53 -14.79 10.91 2.64
C ALA A 53 -16.06 10.08 2.94
N VAL A 54 -16.05 8.78 2.62
CA VAL A 54 -17.22 7.88 2.77
C VAL A 54 -16.94 6.62 3.59
N GLN A 55 -15.68 6.24 3.78
CA GLN A 55 -15.27 5.11 4.62
C GLN A 55 -14.21 5.56 5.65
N PRO A 56 -14.29 5.11 6.92
CA PRO A 56 -13.36 5.49 7.97
C PRO A 56 -12.04 4.69 7.89
N ILE A 57 -11.38 4.72 6.74
CA ILE A 57 -10.09 4.04 6.58
C ILE A 57 -8.93 4.93 7.02
N ALA A 58 -7.99 4.33 7.76
CA ALA A 58 -6.67 4.91 7.99
C ALA A 58 -5.66 4.19 7.09
N TYR A 59 -4.80 4.97 6.44
CA TYR A 59 -3.69 4.42 5.67
C TYR A 59 -2.40 5.15 6.02
N GLN A 60 -1.27 4.49 5.80
CA GLN A 60 0.06 5.06 5.92
C GLN A 60 0.69 5.20 4.54
N GLN A 61 1.27 6.35 4.25
CA GLN A 61 2.09 6.51 3.06
C GLN A 61 3.50 5.98 3.34
N VAL A 62 4.01 5.15 2.44
CA VAL A 62 5.33 4.54 2.56
C VAL A 62 6.16 4.94 1.34
N ASP A 63 7.23 5.71 1.58
CA ASP A 63 8.16 6.07 0.51
C ASP A 63 9.13 4.90 0.25
N ILE A 64 9.00 4.28 -0.92
CA ILE A 64 9.84 3.13 -1.30
C ILE A 64 11.30 3.51 -1.49
N ALA A 65 11.63 4.81 -1.64
CA ALA A 65 13.01 5.27 -1.76
C ALA A 65 13.82 5.08 -0.46
N HIS A 66 13.15 4.81 0.66
CA HIS A 66 13.81 4.46 1.93
C HIS A 66 14.12 2.97 2.07
N PHE A 67 13.77 2.14 1.08
CA PHE A 67 14.10 0.71 1.08
C PHE A 67 15.44 0.45 0.39
N GLU A 68 16.09 -0.64 0.80
CA GLU A 68 17.27 -1.19 0.13
C GLU A 68 16.95 -1.63 -1.31
N GLU A 69 17.96 -1.59 -2.19
CA GLU A 69 17.83 -1.76 -3.65
C GLU A 69 17.00 -2.96 -4.14
N PRO A 70 17.06 -4.19 -3.57
CA PRO A 70 16.23 -5.28 -4.10
C PRO A 70 14.73 -5.07 -3.84
N LEU A 71 14.37 -4.49 -2.69
CA LEU A 71 12.97 -4.25 -2.32
C LEU A 71 12.43 -2.98 -3.01
N MET A 72 13.23 -1.92 -3.10
CA MET A 72 12.87 -0.72 -3.85
C MET A 72 12.59 -1.04 -5.32
N MET A 73 13.47 -1.83 -5.97
CA MET A 73 13.31 -2.19 -7.39
C MET A 73 12.07 -3.04 -7.66
N GLU A 74 11.61 -3.85 -6.69
CA GLU A 74 10.37 -4.63 -6.80
C GLU A 74 9.14 -3.74 -7.03
N PHE A 75 9.17 -2.50 -6.52
CA PHE A 75 8.07 -1.55 -6.63
C PHE A 75 8.31 -0.43 -7.66
N ALA A 76 9.56 -0.15 -8.04
CA ALA A 76 9.94 1.02 -8.85
C ALA A 76 9.13 1.21 -10.15
N THR A 77 8.67 0.12 -10.78
CA THR A 77 7.86 0.15 -12.02
C THR A 77 6.37 -0.10 -11.81
N THR A 78 5.94 -0.35 -10.58
CA THR A 78 4.55 -0.71 -10.23
C THR A 78 3.88 0.30 -9.30
N ILE A 79 4.64 1.25 -8.72
CA ILE A 79 4.04 2.31 -7.90
C ILE A 79 3.09 3.19 -8.73
N PRO A 80 1.97 3.63 -8.14
CA PRO A 80 1.54 3.40 -6.76
C PRO A 80 0.91 2.02 -6.52
N VAL A 81 1.08 1.49 -5.31
CA VAL A 81 0.50 0.22 -4.87
C VAL A 81 -0.21 0.39 -3.53
N ILE A 82 -1.42 -0.15 -3.40
CA ILE A 82 -2.10 -0.32 -2.12
C ILE A 82 -1.75 -1.70 -1.56
N LEU A 83 -1.27 -1.75 -0.32
CA LEU A 83 -1.01 -2.99 0.40
C LEU A 83 -1.83 -3.02 1.69
N THR A 84 -2.90 -3.81 1.70
CA THR A 84 -3.67 -4.14 2.91
C THR A 84 -2.97 -5.29 3.65
N PRO A 85 -3.45 -5.73 4.83
CA PRO A 85 -2.90 -6.89 5.53
C PRO A 85 -2.91 -8.17 4.68
N SER A 86 -3.92 -8.33 3.82
CA SER A 86 -4.18 -9.54 3.02
C SER A 86 -4.01 -9.34 1.51
N THR A 87 -4.09 -8.11 1.00
CA THR A 87 -4.18 -7.86 -0.45
C THR A 87 -3.18 -6.81 -0.94
N ARG A 88 -2.56 -7.11 -2.09
CA ARG A 88 -1.82 -6.15 -2.92
C ARG A 88 -2.68 -5.73 -4.11
N LEU A 89 -2.89 -4.42 -4.26
CA LEU A 89 -3.59 -3.83 -5.40
C LEU A 89 -2.65 -2.84 -6.11
N ASN A 90 -2.23 -3.20 -7.31
CA ASN A 90 -1.39 -2.33 -8.16
C ASN A 90 -2.27 -1.32 -8.91
N TYR A 91 -1.72 -0.14 -9.21
CA TYR A 91 -2.36 0.79 -10.14
C TYR A 91 -2.55 0.15 -11.54
N PRO A 92 -3.62 0.48 -12.28
CA PRO A 92 -4.71 1.42 -11.95
C PRO A 92 -5.76 0.84 -11.00
N PHE A 93 -6.29 1.70 -10.12
CA PHE A 93 -7.43 1.40 -9.23
C PHE A 93 -8.32 2.63 -9.04
N SER A 94 -9.58 2.36 -8.70
CA SER A 94 -10.65 3.34 -8.47
C SER A 94 -11.20 3.26 -7.05
N VAL A 95 -12.09 4.19 -6.68
CA VAL A 95 -12.82 4.15 -5.41
C VAL A 95 -13.63 2.86 -5.26
N MET A 96 -14.14 2.30 -6.37
CA MET A 96 -14.89 1.04 -6.35
C MET A 96 -13.99 -0.14 -5.97
N ASP A 97 -12.75 -0.17 -6.47
CA ASP A 97 -11.79 -1.23 -6.12
C ASP A 97 -11.43 -1.16 -4.62
N LEU A 98 -11.26 0.05 -4.08
CA LEU A 98 -11.03 0.24 -2.64
C LEU A 98 -12.25 -0.18 -1.80
N GLN A 99 -13.46 0.11 -2.27
CA GLN A 99 -14.69 -0.36 -1.62
C GLN A 99 -14.76 -1.89 -1.60
N GLN A 100 -14.36 -2.57 -2.69
CA GLN A 100 -14.28 -4.03 -2.72
C GLN A 100 -13.25 -4.58 -1.73
N LEU A 101 -12.08 -3.95 -1.62
CA LEU A 101 -11.08 -4.34 -0.62
C LEU A 101 -11.63 -4.19 0.79
N PHE A 102 -12.27 -3.06 1.10
CA PHE A 102 -12.80 -2.77 2.44
C PHE A 102 -13.88 -3.76 2.88
N ILE A 103 -14.76 -4.20 1.97
CA ILE A 103 -15.80 -5.19 2.28
C ILE A 103 -15.21 -6.59 2.52
N GLN A 104 -14.02 -6.86 2.00
CA GLN A 104 -13.31 -8.14 2.14
C GLN A 104 -12.24 -8.12 3.25
N SER A 105 -12.06 -6.98 3.92
CA SER A 105 -11.04 -6.77 4.97
C SER A 105 -11.51 -7.24 6.33
#